data_AF-A0A1B6H7Z9-F1
#
_entry.id   AF-A0A1B6H7Z9-F1
#
_cell.length_a   1.000
_cell.length_b   1.000
_cell.length_c   1.000
_cell.angle_alpha   90.00
_cell.angle_beta   90.00
_cell.angle_gamma   90.00
#
_symmetry.space_group_name_H-M   'P 1'
#
loop_
_entity.id
_entity.type
_entity.pdbx_description
1 polymer ?
#
loop_
_entity_poly.entity_id
_entity_poly.type
_entity_poly.pdbx_seq_one_letter_code
_entity_poly.pdbx_strand_id
1 'polypeptide(L)'
;DDFDTSRAMDEVLRLVSAINTMLGSPSSELTSHSVVAVASASNFVKNTLTQLGFSLKSDQSGREDVRKLTSVLDATVAFRSSVREVALHPEMVKPRRAQLLKACDTLRMALSDTGVEVKDHKSQKSTWRLIDVVQSDTKT
;
A
#
# COMPACT_ATOMS: atom_id res chain seq x y z
N ASP A 1 27.72 -11.47 28.95
CA ASP A 1 27.72 -11.13 27.52
C ASP A 1 27.31 -9.68 27.41
N ASP A 2 28.14 -8.88 26.76
CA ASP A 2 28.39 -7.45 27.05
C ASP A 2 27.34 -6.51 26.42
N PHE A 3 26.06 -6.88 26.51
CA PHE A 3 24.95 -6.22 25.80
C PHE A 3 25.22 -6.09 24.29
N ASP A 4 25.73 -7.16 23.65
CA ASP A 4 25.92 -7.22 22.20
C ASP A 4 24.56 -7.23 21.47
N THR A 5 23.96 -6.05 21.35
CA THR A 5 22.68 -5.83 20.69
C THR A 5 22.75 -6.15 19.21
N SER A 6 23.93 -6.05 18.58
CA SER A 6 24.12 -6.37 17.17
C SER A 6 23.90 -7.86 16.94
N ARG A 7 24.54 -8.70 17.76
CA ARG A 7 24.36 -10.16 17.71
C ARG A 7 22.95 -10.59 18.11
N ALA A 8 22.37 -9.94 19.13
CA ALA A 8 20.99 -10.21 19.54
C ALA A 8 20.00 -9.89 18.42
N MET A 9 20.18 -8.78 17.70
CA MET A 9 19.33 -8.39 16.59
C MET A 9 19.48 -9.31 15.38
N ASP A 10 20.70 -9.76 15.07
CA ASP A 10 20.94 -10.74 14.01
C ASP A 10 20.17 -12.06 14.27
N GLU A 11 20.19 -12.53 15.53
CA GLU A 11 19.45 -13.74 15.90
C GLU A 11 17.92 -13.55 15.88
N VAL A 12 17.43 -12.37 16.26
CA VAL A 12 16.00 -12.01 16.10
C VAL A 12 15.59 -12.01 14.63
N LEU A 13 16.41 -11.45 13.74
CA LEU A 13 16.15 -11.46 12.29
C LEU A 13 16.21 -12.87 11.71
N ARG A 14 17.14 -13.71 12.18
CA ARG A 14 17.23 -15.12 11.81
C ARG A 14 15.97 -15.89 12.20
N LEU A 15 15.43 -15.64 13.40
CA LEU A 15 14.16 -16.20 13.87
C LEU A 15 12.99 -15.76 12.98
N VAL A 16 12.89 -14.47 12.64
CA VAL A 16 11.84 -13.94 11.75
C VAL A 16 11.93 -14.59 10.36
N SER A 17 13.14 -14.73 9.81
CA SER A 17 13.36 -15.39 8.52
C SER A 17 12.94 -16.87 8.55
N ALA A 18 13.26 -17.59 9.63
CA ALA A 18 12.86 -18.97 9.82
C ALA A 18 11.33 -19.11 9.88
N ILE A 19 10.65 -18.24 10.66
CA ILE A 19 9.18 -18.20 10.73
C ILE A 19 8.57 -17.97 9.35
N ASN A 20 9.06 -16.97 8.59
CA ASN A 20 8.54 -16.67 7.25
C ASN A 20 8.76 -17.82 6.26
N THR A 21 9.92 -18.49 6.34
CA THR A 21 10.24 -19.66 5.50
C THR A 21 9.30 -20.83 5.82
N MET A 22 9.06 -21.08 7.11
CA MET A 22 8.12 -22.12 7.56
C MET A 22 6.68 -21.81 7.13
N LEU A 23 6.26 -20.54 7.13
CA LEU A 23 4.94 -20.11 6.67
C LEU A 23 4.76 -20.19 5.16
N GLY A 24 5.81 -19.94 4.38
CA GLY A 24 5.79 -20.02 2.91
C GLY A 24 5.94 -21.44 2.37
N SER A 25 6.27 -22.41 3.23
CA SER A 25 6.46 -23.80 2.82
C SER A 25 5.11 -24.49 2.55
N PRO A 26 4.94 -25.22 1.43
CA PRO A 26 3.68 -25.86 1.06
C PRO A 26 3.46 -27.15 1.85
N SER A 27 3.18 -27.05 3.16
CA SER A 27 2.82 -28.22 3.99
C SER A 27 1.64 -27.96 4.92
N SER A 28 0.62 -28.81 4.69
CA SER A 28 -0.49 -29.28 5.53
C SER A 28 -1.32 -28.26 6.32
N GLU A 29 -2.60 -28.20 5.92
CA GLU A 29 -3.78 -27.76 6.67
C GLU A 29 -3.52 -26.81 7.85
N LEU A 30 -3.83 -25.52 7.63
CA LEU A 30 -3.86 -24.51 8.67
C LEU A 30 -4.91 -24.88 9.73
N THR A 31 -4.49 -25.63 10.74
CA THR A 31 -5.32 -25.93 11.92
C THR A 31 -5.39 -24.72 12.84
N SER A 32 -6.39 -24.66 13.73
CA SER A 32 -6.50 -23.60 14.75
C SER A 32 -5.20 -23.40 15.56
N HIS A 33 -4.42 -24.48 15.74
CA HIS A 33 -3.13 -24.46 16.44
C HIS A 33 -2.02 -23.72 15.67
N SER A 34 -2.06 -23.68 14.33
CA SER A 34 -1.07 -22.94 13.55
C SER A 34 -1.26 -21.42 13.72
N VAL A 35 -2.51 -20.94 13.77
CA VAL A 35 -2.83 -19.53 14.03
C VAL A 35 -2.34 -19.09 15.40
N VAL A 36 -2.53 -19.94 16.43
CA VAL A 36 -2.02 -19.68 17.79
C VAL A 36 -0.49 -19.63 17.80
N ALA A 37 0.19 -20.61 17.17
CA ALA A 37 1.64 -20.64 17.12
C ALA A 37 2.24 -19.39 16.43
N VAL A 38 1.62 -18.95 15.33
CA VAL A 38 2.04 -17.73 14.60
C VAL A 38 1.80 -16.48 15.43
N ALA A 39 0.67 -16.38 16.13
CA ALA A 39 0.40 -15.28 17.04
C ALA A 39 1.40 -15.25 18.21
N SER A 40 1.73 -16.41 18.79
CA SER A 40 2.73 -16.54 19.86
C SER A 40 4.13 -16.12 19.38
N ALA A 41 4.56 -16.58 18.20
CA ALA A 41 5.83 -16.18 17.62
C ALA A 41 5.89 -14.67 17.32
N SER A 42 4.80 -14.11 16.79
CA SER A 42 4.68 -12.67 16.53
C SER A 42 4.74 -11.85 17.82
N ASN A 43 4.08 -12.32 18.89
CA ASN A 43 4.12 -11.68 20.20
C ASN A 43 5.50 -11.77 20.85
N PHE A 44 6.21 -12.90 20.69
CA PHE A 44 7.59 -13.04 21.15
C PHE A 44 8.50 -11.99 20.50
N VAL A 45 8.50 -11.92 19.16
CA VAL A 45 9.31 -10.93 18.42
C VAL A 45 8.94 -9.50 18.83
N LYS A 46 7.65 -9.18 18.93
CA LYS A 46 7.18 -7.87 19.37
C LYS A 46 7.69 -7.53 20.78
N ASN A 47 7.59 -8.46 21.72
CA ASN A 47 8.01 -8.27 23.10
C ASN A 47 9.53 -8.10 23.20
N THR A 48 10.31 -8.92 22.49
CA THR A 48 11.79 -8.81 22.44
C THR A 48 12.22 -7.46 21.87
N LEU A 49 11.61 -7.02 20.77
CA LEU A 49 11.88 -5.70 20.19
C LEU A 49 11.50 -4.56 21.14
N THR A 50 10.39 -4.70 21.87
CA THR A 50 9.96 -3.71 22.87
C THR A 50 10.93 -3.62 24.04
N GLN A 51 11.45 -4.75 24.52
CA GLN A 51 12.49 -4.81 25.55
C GLN A 51 13.80 -4.14 25.09
N LEU A 52 14.10 -4.20 23.79
CA LEU A 52 15.23 -3.51 23.17
C LEU A 52 14.96 -2.02 22.84
N GLY A 53 13.78 -1.50 23.17
CA GLY A 53 13.40 -0.10 22.94
C GLY A 53 12.74 0.18 21.58
N PHE A 54 12.47 -0.84 20.77
CA PHE A 54 11.75 -0.70 19.51
C PHE A 54 10.25 -0.89 19.71
N SER A 55 9.46 0.12 19.34
CA SER A 55 8.02 -0.03 19.27
C SER A 55 7.64 -0.58 17.90
N LEU A 56 7.40 -1.89 17.82
CA LEU A 56 6.74 -2.49 16.67
C LEU A 56 5.26 -2.12 16.74
N LYS A 57 4.94 -0.88 16.34
CA LYS A 57 3.56 -0.39 16.24
C LYS A 57 2.82 -1.39 15.35
N SER A 58 1.89 -2.13 15.92
CA SER A 58 0.83 -2.73 15.12
C SER A 58 -0.03 -1.54 14.69
N ASP A 59 0.43 -0.81 13.69
CA ASP A 59 -0.25 0.40 13.25
C ASP A 59 -1.50 -0.02 12.48
N GLN A 60 -2.47 -0.60 13.20
CA GLN A 60 -3.77 -0.90 12.67
C GLN A 60 -4.47 0.42 12.33
N SER A 61 -4.21 1.51 13.06
CA SER A 61 -4.74 2.84 12.77
C SER A 61 -4.19 3.37 11.44
N GLY A 62 -2.86 3.50 11.30
CA GLY A 62 -2.26 3.93 10.04
C GLY A 62 -2.52 2.96 8.88
N ARG A 63 -2.58 1.65 9.13
CA ARG A 63 -2.93 0.66 8.10
C ARG A 63 -4.40 0.74 7.69
N GLU A 64 -5.32 1.04 8.61
CA GLU A 64 -6.74 1.22 8.30
C GLU A 64 -6.96 2.53 7.54
N ASP A 65 -6.28 3.61 7.91
CA ASP A 65 -6.35 4.89 7.21
C ASP A 65 -5.75 4.77 5.80
N VAL A 66 -4.60 4.11 5.65
CA VAL A 66 -4.01 3.81 4.34
C VAL A 66 -4.92 2.88 3.52
N ARG A 67 -5.60 1.90 4.13
CA ARG A 67 -6.60 1.05 3.46
C ARG A 67 -7.82 1.83 3.00
N LYS A 68 -8.32 2.76 3.81
CA LYS A 68 -9.43 3.65 3.43
C LYS A 68 -9.02 4.56 2.28
N LEU A 69 -7.83 5.17 2.35
CA LEU A 69 -7.29 6.02 1.29
C LEU A 69 -7.05 5.26 -0.02
N THR A 70 -6.44 4.08 0.05
CA THR A 70 -6.22 3.21 -1.13
C THR A 70 -7.55 2.82 -1.77
N SER A 71 -8.56 2.45 -0.97
CA SER A 71 -9.92 2.14 -1.46
C SER A 71 -10.59 3.35 -2.13
N VAL A 72 -10.46 4.55 -1.54
CA VAL A 72 -10.98 5.79 -2.15
C VAL A 72 -10.25 6.11 -3.46
N LEU A 73 -8.94 5.92 -3.52
CA LEU A 73 -8.15 6.11 -4.74
C LEU A 73 -8.55 5.10 -5.82
N ASP A 74 -8.73 3.83 -5.48
CA ASP A 74 -9.23 2.80 -6.39
C ASP A 74 -10.60 3.17 -6.96
N ALA A 75 -11.54 3.58 -6.10
CA ALA A 75 -12.88 4.01 -6.52
C ALA A 75 -12.82 5.26 -7.42
N THR A 76 -11.94 6.22 -7.10
CA THR A 76 -11.77 7.46 -7.87
C THR A 76 -11.17 7.19 -9.25
N VAL A 77 -10.15 6.35 -9.33
CA VAL A 77 -9.51 5.96 -10.60
C VAL A 77 -10.46 5.11 -11.46
N ALA A 78 -11.22 4.22 -10.84
CA ALA A 78 -12.26 3.44 -11.52
C ALA A 78 -13.35 4.36 -12.09
N PHE A 79 -13.87 5.30 -11.30
CA PHE A 79 -14.85 6.28 -11.76
C PHE A 79 -14.32 7.11 -12.94
N ARG A 80 -13.09 7.65 -12.84
CA ARG A 80 -12.44 8.37 -13.94
C ARG A 80 -12.35 7.52 -15.20
N SER A 81 -11.98 6.25 -15.07
CA SER A 81 -11.84 5.32 -16.20
C SER A 81 -13.18 5.13 -16.91
N SER A 82 -14.26 4.89 -16.17
CA SER A 82 -15.61 4.76 -16.72
C SER A 82 -16.08 6.04 -17.42
N VAL A 83 -15.84 7.22 -16.82
CA VAL A 83 -16.20 8.50 -17.44
C VAL A 83 -15.42 8.72 -18.73
N ARG A 84 -14.12 8.39 -18.75
CA ARG A 84 -13.28 8.49 -19.94
C ARG A 84 -13.73 7.53 -21.05
N GLU A 85 -14.12 6.31 -20.70
CA GLU A 85 -14.65 5.32 -21.64
C GLU A 85 -15.92 5.84 -22.34
N VAL A 86 -16.87 6.38 -21.57
CA VAL A 86 -18.09 7.02 -22.11
C VAL A 86 -17.73 8.20 -23.02
N ALA A 87 -16.77 9.03 -22.62
CA ALA A 87 -16.33 10.16 -23.43
C ALA A 87 -15.65 9.75 -24.75
N LEU A 88 -15.00 8.58 -24.77
CA LEU A 88 -14.34 8.03 -25.95
C LEU A 88 -15.31 7.28 -26.88
N HIS A 89 -16.54 6.99 -26.44
CA HIS A 89 -17.54 6.30 -27.24
C HIS A 89 -17.83 7.04 -28.57
N PRO A 90 -18.00 6.33 -29.70
CA PRO A 90 -18.18 6.95 -31.02
C PRO A 90 -19.39 7.90 -31.11
N GLU A 91 -20.44 7.61 -30.36
CA GLU A 91 -21.70 8.38 -30.37
C GLU A 91 -21.65 9.66 -29.49
N MET A 92 -20.52 9.93 -28.83
CA MET A 92 -20.38 11.07 -27.94
C MET A 92 -20.26 12.39 -28.73
N VAL A 93 -21.14 13.35 -28.41
CA VAL A 93 -21.14 14.68 -29.02
C VAL A 93 -19.85 15.45 -28.71
N LYS A 94 -19.17 15.97 -29.73
CA LYS A 94 -17.83 16.63 -29.63
C LYS A 94 -17.64 17.60 -28.46
N PRO A 95 -18.52 18.60 -28.22
CA PRO A 95 -18.38 19.50 -27.08
C PRO A 95 -18.47 18.79 -25.72
N ARG A 96 -19.38 17.82 -25.57
CA ARG A 96 -19.49 17.03 -24.33
C ARG A 96 -18.30 16.11 -24.13
N ARG A 97 -17.80 15.48 -25.21
CA ARG A 97 -16.56 14.70 -25.20
C ARG A 97 -15.39 15.52 -24.68
N ALA A 98 -15.19 16.72 -25.21
CA ALA A 98 -14.09 17.60 -24.78
C ALA A 98 -14.21 18.01 -23.30
N GLN A 99 -15.43 18.31 -22.83
CA GLN A 99 -15.67 18.66 -21.43
C GLN A 99 -15.36 17.49 -20.47
N LEU A 100 -15.80 16.27 -20.80
CA LEU A 100 -15.57 15.09 -19.96
C LEU A 100 -14.08 14.69 -19.93
N LEU A 101 -13.39 14.74 -21.07
CA LEU A 101 -11.96 14.46 -21.12
C LEU A 101 -11.17 15.52 -20.32
N LYS A 102 -11.54 16.80 -20.44
CA LYS A 102 -10.94 17.87 -19.62
C LYS A 102 -11.14 17.62 -18.13
N ALA A 103 -12.34 17.22 -17.69
CA ALA A 103 -12.59 16.88 -16.29
C ALA A 103 -11.73 15.68 -15.82
N CYS A 104 -11.59 14.65 -16.65
CA CYS A 104 -10.72 13.49 -16.37
C CYS A 104 -9.24 13.89 -16.25
N ASP A 105 -8.78 14.84 -17.06
CA ASP A 105 -7.40 15.32 -17.03
C ASP A 105 -7.16 16.26 -15.84
N THR A 106 -8.12 17.11 -15.47
CA THR A 106 -8.06 17.90 -14.22
C THR A 106 -7.92 17.01 -13.00
N LEU A 107 -8.72 15.93 -12.90
CA LEU A 107 -8.60 14.97 -11.79
C LEU A 107 -7.22 14.30 -11.78
N ARG A 108 -6.68 13.94 -12.96
CA ARG A 108 -5.34 13.35 -13.06
C ARG A 108 -4.25 14.31 -12.57
N MET A 109 -4.34 15.60 -12.91
CA MET A 109 -3.38 16.60 -12.44
C MET A 109 -3.49 16.81 -10.93
N ALA A 110 -4.69 16.97 -10.40
CA ALA A 110 -4.91 17.15 -8.96
C ALA A 110 -4.38 15.96 -8.13
N LEU A 111 -4.53 14.73 -8.64
CA LEU A 111 -3.94 13.54 -8.02
C LEU A 111 -2.40 13.55 -8.12
N SER A 112 -1.85 13.99 -9.25
CA SER A 112 -0.39 14.10 -9.40
C SER A 112 0.21 15.10 -8.43
N ASP A 113 -0.46 16.23 -8.18
CA ASP A 113 -0.01 17.27 -7.25
C ASP A 113 0.02 16.77 -5.80
N THR A 114 -0.80 15.77 -5.46
CA THR A 114 -0.81 15.13 -4.14
C THR A 114 0.09 13.88 -4.06
N GLY A 115 0.87 13.60 -5.10
CA GLY A 115 1.78 12.45 -5.12
C GLY A 115 1.16 11.15 -5.59
N VAL A 116 0.06 11.20 -6.32
CA VAL A 116 -0.60 10.02 -6.91
C VAL A 116 -0.50 10.07 -8.43
N GLU A 117 0.33 9.21 -9.01
CA GLU A 117 0.43 9.10 -10.46
C GLU A 117 -0.56 8.06 -11.00
N VAL A 118 -1.43 8.47 -11.93
CA VAL A 118 -2.37 7.59 -12.63
C VAL A 118 -1.83 7.22 -14.01
N LYS A 119 -1.77 5.91 -14.31
CA LYS A 119 -1.40 5.36 -15.62
C LYS A 119 -2.60 4.69 -16.27
N ASP A 120 -2.88 5.11 -17.49
CA ASP A 120 -3.95 4.55 -18.32
C ASP A 120 -3.35 3.47 -19.22
N HIS A 121 -3.99 2.30 -19.25
CA HIS A 121 -3.60 1.18 -20.11
C HIS A 121 -4.60 1.06 -21.26
N LYS A 122 -4.14 0.69 -22.47
CA LYS A 122 -5.01 0.64 -23.67
C LYS A 122 -6.09 -0.44 -23.61
N SER A 123 -5.91 -1.45 -22.76
CA SER A 123 -6.74 -2.67 -22.72
C SER A 123 -7.07 -3.14 -21.30
N GLN A 124 -6.64 -2.41 -20.27
CA GLN A 124 -6.82 -2.77 -18.86
C GLN A 124 -7.25 -1.54 -18.03
N LYS A 125 -7.78 -1.80 -16.84
CA LYS A 125 -8.14 -0.75 -15.87
C LYS A 125 -6.94 0.14 -15.58
N SER A 126 -7.17 1.45 -15.45
CA SER A 126 -6.13 2.39 -15.06
C SER A 126 -5.59 2.03 -13.68
N THR A 127 -4.27 2.12 -13.55
CA THR A 127 -3.54 1.80 -12.30
C THR A 127 -2.98 3.09 -11.72
N TRP A 128 -2.81 3.15 -10.41
CA TRP A 128 -2.18 4.29 -9.73
C TRP A 128 -1.00 3.84 -8.86
N ARG A 129 -0.08 4.76 -8.61
CA ARG A 129 1.03 4.57 -7.67
C ARG A 129 1.31 5.85 -6.89
N LEU A 130 1.75 5.68 -5.65
CA LEU A 130 2.30 6.79 -4.86
C LEU A 130 3.68 7.15 -5.41
N ILE A 131 3.93 8.45 -5.57
CA ILE A 131 5.23 9.02 -5.94
C ILE A 131 5.65 9.99 -4.83
N ASP A 132 6.94 10.02 -4.55
CA ASP A 132 7.49 11.02 -3.64
C ASP A 132 7.35 12.39 -4.29
N VAL A 133 6.48 13.24 -3.73
CA VAL A 133 6.44 14.65 -4.11
C VAL A 133 7.66 15.28 -3.46
N VAL A 134 8.67 15.59 -4.27
CA VAL A 134 9.75 16.48 -3.83
C VAL A 134 9.08 17.83 -3.55
N GLN A 135 8.74 18.08 -2.29
CA GLN A 135 8.34 19.41 -1.84
C GLN A 135 9.54 20.31 -2.09
N SER A 136 9.46 21.12 -3.14
CA SER A 136 10.34 22.27 -3.29
C SER A 136 9.98 23.25 -2.19
N ASP A 137 10.66 23.14 -1.06
CA ASP A 137 10.64 24.15 0.00
C ASP A 137 11.06 25.49 -0.62
N THR A 138 10.06 26.33 -0.86
CA THR A 138 10.27 27.72 -1.26
C THR A 138 10.80 28.46 -0.04
N LYS A 139 12.13 28.48 0.08
CA LYS A 139 12.87 29.27 1.06
C LYS A 139 12.50 30.75 0.87
N THR A 140 11.83 31.33 1.86
CA THR A 140 11.64 32.79 1.98
C THR A 140 12.34 33.23 3.26
#